data_AF-A0A844TKU7-F1
#
_entry.id   AF-A0A844TKU7-F1
#
_cell.length_a   1.000
_cell.length_b   1.000
_cell.length_c   1.000
_cell.angle_alpha   90.00
_cell.angle_beta   90.00
_cell.angle_gamma   90.00
#
_symmetry.space_group_name_H-M   'P 1'
#
loop_
_entity.id
_entity.type
_entity.pdbx_description
1 polymer ?
#
loop_
_entity_poly.entity_id
_entity_poly.type
_entity_poly.pdbx_seq_one_letter_code
_entity_poly.pdbx_strand_id
1 'polypeptide(L)'
;MFKWLKPLLFGIWGLLLIPLIGTTLERWFRENIFSEPNAVATAISNNLVAVSQLRWFNFALVFMTGIVIGVSLESSKRKSGERKAFELRSLGYRFRSLSDNIKLRTASPGWPDNARDLRPAILSAFVSARKFDVWVPDERMYELPDASFLCEYFRSVGMLLEDGHLDDASREALSWKPFLDRGKPS
;
A
#
# COMPACT_ATOMS: atom_id res chain seq x y z
N MET A 1 2.60 30.33 -4.75
CA MET A 1 1.36 31.11 -4.99
C MET A 1 0.12 30.25 -5.29
N PHE A 2 0.21 29.05 -5.86
CA PHE A 2 -0.95 28.18 -6.19
C PHE A 2 -1.75 27.59 -5.01
N LYS A 3 -1.27 27.69 -3.75
CA LYS A 3 -1.94 27.11 -2.57
C LYS A 3 -3.24 27.82 -2.16
N TRP A 4 -3.41 29.08 -2.56
CA TRP A 4 -4.59 29.90 -2.20
C TRP A 4 -5.66 29.99 -3.30
N LEU A 5 -5.37 29.48 -4.50
CA LEU A 5 -6.31 29.53 -5.63
C LEU A 5 -7.48 28.55 -5.46
N LYS A 6 -7.22 27.38 -4.85
CA LYS A 6 -8.22 26.33 -4.62
C LYS A 6 -9.36 26.75 -3.67
N PRO A 7 -9.10 27.34 -2.48
CA PRO A 7 -10.18 27.79 -1.60
C PRO A 7 -10.96 28.99 -2.17
N LEU A 8 -10.32 29.86 -2.95
CA LEU A 8 -11.01 30.98 -3.61
C LEU A 8 -11.96 30.50 -4.72
N LEU A 9 -11.54 29.55 -5.55
CA LEU A 9 -12.41 28.94 -6.55
C LEU A 9 -13.59 28.20 -5.90
N PHE A 10 -13.36 27.41 -4.85
CA PHE A 10 -14.44 26.75 -4.12
C PHE A 10 -15.39 27.73 -3.43
N GLY A 11 -14.86 28.82 -2.86
CA GLY A 11 -15.65 29.84 -2.17
C GLY A 11 -16.54 30.65 -3.12
N ILE A 12 -16.00 31.11 -4.26
CA ILE A 12 -16.75 31.88 -5.25
C ILE A 12 -17.85 31.01 -5.90
N TRP A 13 -17.54 29.74 -6.20
CA TRP A 13 -18.52 28.82 -6.76
C TRP A 13 -19.57 28.38 -5.75
N GLY A 14 -19.20 28.16 -4.48
CA GLY A 14 -20.15 27.86 -3.41
C GLY A 14 -21.12 29.00 -3.12
N LEU A 15 -20.63 30.25 -3.09
CA LEU A 15 -21.49 31.41 -2.79
C LEU A 15 -22.47 31.74 -3.92
N LEU A 16 -22.13 31.45 -5.18
CA LEU A 16 -22.97 31.73 -6.35
C LEU A 16 -23.92 30.58 -6.70
N LEU A 17 -23.52 29.31 -6.53
CA LEU A 17 -24.35 28.17 -6.90
C LEU A 17 -25.39 27.81 -5.84
N ILE A 18 -25.07 27.93 -4.54
CA ILE A 18 -25.97 27.51 -3.46
C ILE A 18 -27.29 28.31 -3.46
N PRO A 19 -27.29 29.66 -3.61
CA PRO A 19 -28.55 30.42 -3.66
C PRO A 19 -29.36 30.14 -4.92
N LEU A 20 -28.68 29.92 -6.06
CA LEU A 20 -29.34 29.72 -7.36
C LEU A 20 -29.99 28.33 -7.46
N ILE A 21 -29.30 27.30 -6.94
CA ILE A 21 -29.81 25.92 -6.87
C ILE A 21 -30.86 25.81 -5.76
N GLY A 22 -30.63 26.46 -4.61
CA GLY A 22 -31.56 26.44 -3.48
C GLY A 22 -32.92 27.04 -3.83
N THR A 23 -32.94 28.21 -4.47
CA THR A 23 -34.20 28.89 -4.85
C THR A 23 -34.97 28.17 -5.94
N THR A 24 -34.29 27.44 -6.84
CA THR A 24 -34.95 26.64 -7.89
C THR A 24 -35.46 25.30 -7.35
N LEU A 25 -34.70 24.62 -6.50
CA LEU A 25 -35.15 23.38 -5.84
C LEU A 25 -36.25 23.61 -4.80
N GLU A 26 -36.18 24.69 -4.03
CA GLU A 26 -37.17 24.98 -2.99
C GLU A 26 -38.54 25.29 -3.60
N ARG A 27 -38.56 25.99 -4.74
CA ARG A 27 -39.78 26.23 -5.52
C ARG A 27 -40.34 24.92 -6.10
N TRP A 28 -39.48 24.05 -6.61
CA TRP A 28 -39.85 22.74 -7.15
C TRP A 28 -40.39 21.78 -6.07
N PHE A 29 -39.77 21.72 -4.89
CA PHE A 29 -40.25 20.90 -3.78
C PHE A 29 -41.61 21.37 -3.26
N ARG A 30 -41.83 22.69 -3.19
CA ARG A 30 -43.09 23.25 -2.71
C ARG A 30 -44.26 22.95 -3.67
N GLU A 31 -43.99 22.84 -4.97
CA GLU A 31 -44.99 22.59 -6.01
C GLU A 31 -45.23 21.08 -6.28
N ASN A 32 -44.22 20.21 -6.13
CA ASN A 32 -44.31 18.81 -6.60
C ASN A 32 -44.34 17.71 -5.53
N ILE A 33 -44.21 18.01 -4.23
CA ILE A 33 -44.30 16.97 -3.17
C ILE A 33 -45.70 16.31 -3.08
N PHE A 34 -46.74 16.92 -3.68
CA PHE A 34 -48.13 16.45 -3.55
C PHE A 34 -48.73 15.71 -4.75
N SER A 35 -47.97 15.32 -5.79
CA SER A 35 -48.58 14.66 -6.96
C SER A 35 -47.73 13.56 -7.57
N GLU A 36 -48.37 12.37 -7.66
CA GLU A 36 -48.03 11.14 -8.39
C GLU A 36 -46.54 10.82 -8.68
N PRO A 37 -46.01 9.66 -8.21
CA PRO A 37 -44.60 9.29 -8.33
C PRO A 37 -44.08 9.21 -9.78
N ASN A 38 -44.94 8.92 -10.76
CA ASN A 38 -44.56 8.93 -12.18
C ASN A 38 -44.39 10.35 -12.74
N ALA A 39 -45.18 11.32 -12.27
CA ALA A 39 -45.01 12.73 -12.61
C ALA A 39 -43.73 13.29 -11.98
N VAL A 40 -43.41 12.87 -10.75
CA VAL A 40 -42.15 13.23 -10.09
C VAL A 40 -40.95 12.67 -10.86
N ALA A 41 -40.98 11.40 -11.27
CA ALA A 41 -39.88 10.77 -12.00
C ALA A 41 -39.63 11.44 -13.37
N THR A 42 -40.69 11.75 -14.11
CA THR A 42 -40.59 12.45 -15.40
C THR A 42 -40.17 13.91 -15.24
N ALA A 43 -40.64 14.60 -14.21
CA ALA A 43 -40.20 15.97 -13.90
C ALA A 43 -38.74 16.03 -13.44
N ILE A 44 -38.27 15.07 -12.64
CA ILE A 44 -36.85 14.93 -12.28
C ILE A 44 -36.02 14.70 -13.54
N SER A 45 -36.45 13.79 -14.43
CA SER A 45 -35.73 13.50 -15.68
C SER A 45 -35.64 14.74 -16.57
N ASN A 46 -36.75 15.46 -16.76
CA ASN A 46 -36.80 16.66 -17.59
C ASN A 46 -35.96 17.82 -17.00
N ASN A 47 -36.00 18.01 -15.68
CA ASN A 47 -35.15 19.01 -15.03
C ASN A 47 -33.68 18.63 -15.06
N LEU A 48 -33.34 17.35 -14.93
CA LEU A 48 -31.96 16.87 -15.06
C LEU A 48 -31.43 17.08 -16.48
N VAL A 49 -32.28 16.91 -17.50
CA VAL A 49 -31.97 17.24 -18.90
C VAL A 49 -31.81 18.75 -19.10
N ALA A 50 -32.68 19.57 -18.52
CA ALA A 50 -32.57 21.02 -18.59
C ALA A 50 -31.27 21.53 -17.91
N VAL A 51 -30.91 20.93 -16.78
CA VAL A 51 -29.68 21.23 -16.06
C VAL A 51 -28.44 20.72 -16.83
N SER A 52 -28.53 19.59 -17.53
CA SER A 52 -27.42 19.05 -18.33
C SER A 52 -27.13 19.86 -19.60
N GLN A 53 -28.12 20.59 -20.12
CA GLN A 53 -27.92 21.54 -21.23
C GLN A 53 -27.15 22.79 -20.84
N LEU A 54 -27.05 23.12 -19.55
CA LEU A 54 -26.23 24.22 -19.09
C LEU A 54 -24.75 23.87 -19.26
N ARG A 55 -24.02 24.63 -20.10
CA ARG A 55 -22.59 24.41 -20.36
C ARG A 55 -21.75 24.31 -19.10
N TRP A 56 -22.10 25.05 -18.03
CA TRP A 56 -21.39 25.02 -16.75
C TRP A 56 -21.59 23.71 -15.97
N PHE A 57 -22.71 23.00 -16.17
CA PHE A 57 -22.97 21.72 -15.52
C PHE A 57 -22.02 20.63 -16.01
N ASN A 58 -21.72 20.60 -17.32
CA ASN A 58 -20.71 19.70 -17.86
C ASN A 58 -19.32 19.95 -17.26
N PHE A 59 -18.95 21.22 -17.06
CA PHE A 59 -17.71 21.57 -16.36
C PHE A 59 -17.72 21.12 -14.89
N ALA A 60 -18.83 21.32 -14.18
CA ALA A 60 -19.00 20.88 -12.79
C ALA A 60 -18.91 19.35 -12.67
N LEU A 61 -19.54 18.61 -13.60
CA LEU A 61 -19.46 17.15 -13.65
C LEU A 61 -18.03 16.67 -13.87
N VAL A 62 -17.34 17.18 -14.89
CA VAL A 62 -15.95 16.81 -15.18
C VAL A 62 -15.03 17.12 -14.00
N PHE A 63 -15.24 18.26 -13.33
CA PHE A 63 -14.50 18.65 -12.15
C PHE A 63 -14.74 17.70 -10.97
N MET A 64 -16.00 17.37 -10.68
CA MET A 64 -16.37 16.43 -9.61
C MET A 64 -15.84 15.02 -9.87
N THR A 65 -15.95 14.53 -11.11
CA THR A 65 -15.37 13.24 -11.52
C THR A 65 -13.85 13.25 -11.35
N GLY A 66 -13.17 14.33 -11.73
CA GLY A 66 -11.73 14.50 -11.53
C GLY A 66 -11.33 14.45 -10.04
N ILE A 67 -12.10 15.10 -9.16
CA ILE A 67 -11.88 15.05 -7.71
C ILE A 67 -12.07 13.63 -7.18
N VAL A 68 -13.16 12.96 -7.53
CA VAL A 68 -13.45 11.60 -7.05
C VAL A 68 -12.36 10.62 -7.48
N ILE A 69 -11.91 10.70 -8.74
CA ILE A 69 -10.80 9.87 -9.23
C ILE A 69 -9.50 10.20 -8.49
N GLY A 70 -9.18 11.47 -8.30
CA GLY A 70 -7.97 11.89 -7.58
C GLY A 70 -7.94 11.39 -6.14
N VAL A 71 -9.02 11.59 -5.40
CA VAL A 71 -9.16 11.12 -4.01
C VAL A 71 -9.13 9.59 -3.93
N SER A 72 -9.76 8.91 -4.89
CA SER A 72 -9.76 7.44 -4.94
C SER A 72 -8.36 6.88 -5.20
N LEU A 73 -7.60 7.49 -6.10
CA LEU A 73 -6.21 7.10 -6.38
C LEU A 73 -5.30 7.36 -5.17
N GLU A 74 -5.44 8.50 -4.50
CA GLU A 74 -4.67 8.85 -3.31
C GLU A 74 -4.97 7.90 -2.14
N SER A 75 -6.25 7.65 -1.88
CA SER A 75 -6.70 6.72 -0.84
C SER A 75 -6.20 5.29 -1.10
N SER A 76 -6.26 4.83 -2.36
CA SER A 76 -5.75 3.51 -2.75
C SER A 76 -4.23 3.40 -2.57
N LYS A 77 -3.46 4.43 -2.97
CA LYS A 77 -2.00 4.47 -2.75
C LYS A 77 -1.63 4.45 -1.27
N ARG A 78 -2.34 5.22 -0.44
CA ARG A 78 -2.10 5.24 1.01
C ARG A 78 -2.37 3.87 1.65
N LYS A 79 -3.52 3.27 1.34
CA LYS A 79 -3.90 1.94 1.86
C LYS A 79 -2.93 0.84 1.39
N SER A 80 -2.49 0.92 0.13
CA SER A 80 -1.48 0.01 -0.42
C SER A 80 -0.13 0.17 0.28
N GLY A 81 0.31 1.40 0.53
CA GLY A 81 1.55 1.69 1.26
C GLY A 81 1.52 1.19 2.70
N GLU A 82 0.42 1.42 3.43
CA GLU A 82 0.23 0.93 4.80
C GLU A 82 0.27 -0.60 4.87
N ARG A 83 -0.39 -1.30 3.93
CA ARG A 83 -0.34 -2.76 3.84
C ARG A 83 1.07 -3.27 3.53
N LYS A 84 1.75 -2.65 2.56
CA LYS A 84 3.12 -3.01 2.20
C LYS A 84 4.07 -2.83 3.38
N ALA A 85 3.96 -1.72 4.11
CA ALA A 85 4.75 -1.45 5.31
C ALA A 85 4.47 -2.49 6.41
N PHE A 86 3.22 -2.87 6.62
CA PHE A 86 2.88 -3.94 7.57
C PHE A 86 3.46 -5.29 7.16
N GLU A 87 3.37 -5.66 5.88
CA GLU A 87 3.94 -6.91 5.38
C GLU A 87 5.47 -6.94 5.53
N LEU A 88 6.16 -5.83 5.24
CA LEU A 88 7.60 -5.68 5.45
C LEU A 88 7.99 -5.81 6.93
N ARG A 89 7.25 -5.14 7.83
CA ARG A 89 7.47 -5.28 9.28
C ARG A 89 7.29 -6.70 9.76
N SER A 90 6.23 -7.36 9.30
CA SER A 90 5.97 -8.76 9.65
C SER A 90 7.07 -9.70 9.14
N LEU A 91 7.64 -9.41 7.97
CA LEU A 91 8.76 -10.15 7.40
C LEU A 91 10.05 -9.92 8.21
N GLY A 92 10.34 -8.67 8.56
CA GLY A 92 11.46 -8.31 9.43
C GLY A 92 11.40 -9.01 10.79
N TYR A 93 10.23 -9.03 11.42
CA TYR A 93 10.00 -9.78 12.65
C TYR A 93 10.23 -11.29 12.49
N ARG A 94 9.77 -11.89 11.37
CA ARG A 94 10.03 -13.32 11.08
C ARG A 94 11.52 -13.61 10.91
N PHE A 95 12.25 -12.74 10.21
CA PHE A 95 13.70 -12.85 10.05
C PHE A 95 14.40 -12.78 11.41
N ARG A 96 14.04 -11.80 12.23
CA ARG A 96 14.60 -11.65 13.58
C ARG A 96 14.32 -12.86 14.47
N SER A 97 13.09 -13.36 14.47
CA SER A 97 12.71 -14.56 15.20
C SER A 97 13.49 -15.80 14.70
N LEU A 98 13.71 -15.94 13.39
CA LEU A 98 14.54 -17.01 12.84
C LEU A 98 16.01 -16.87 13.28
N SER A 99 16.57 -15.67 13.27
CA SER A 99 17.91 -15.39 13.81
C SER A 99 18.02 -15.83 15.26
N ASP A 100 17.07 -15.45 16.12
CA ASP A 100 17.10 -15.82 17.54
C ASP A 100 16.96 -17.34 17.74
N ASN A 101 16.08 -18.00 16.98
CA ASN A 101 15.93 -19.45 17.02
C ASN A 101 17.19 -20.20 16.55
N ILE A 102 17.87 -19.68 15.53
CA ILE A 102 19.13 -20.24 15.04
C ILE A 102 20.22 -20.03 16.10
N LYS A 103 20.33 -18.82 16.68
CA LYS A 103 21.32 -18.48 17.70
C LYS A 103 21.23 -19.38 18.94
N LEU A 104 20.02 -19.71 19.37
CA LEU A 104 19.78 -20.65 20.47
C LEU A 104 20.34 -22.05 20.16
N ARG A 105 20.37 -22.45 18.88
CA ARG A 105 20.81 -23.77 18.43
C ARG A 105 22.27 -23.83 18.04
N THR A 106 22.89 -22.70 17.70
CA THR A 106 24.35 -22.62 17.46
C THR A 106 25.16 -23.04 18.69
N ALA A 107 24.57 -23.00 19.89
CA ALA A 107 25.18 -23.55 21.11
C ALA A 107 25.35 -25.08 21.09
N SER A 108 24.65 -25.80 20.19
CA SER A 108 24.72 -27.24 20.02
C SER A 108 25.37 -27.60 18.68
N PRO A 109 26.45 -28.40 18.65
CA PRO A 109 27.07 -28.84 17.40
C PRO A 109 26.11 -29.74 16.61
N GLY A 110 26.16 -29.67 15.28
CA GLY A 110 25.32 -30.48 14.40
C GLY A 110 24.52 -29.69 13.36
N TRP A 111 24.96 -28.49 13.00
CA TRP A 111 24.44 -27.83 11.80
C TRP A 111 24.81 -28.65 10.55
N PRO A 112 23.91 -28.77 9.54
CA PRO A 112 22.53 -28.28 9.48
C PRO A 112 21.47 -29.23 10.07
N ASP A 113 21.85 -30.41 10.56
CA ASP A 113 20.92 -31.45 11.03
C ASP A 113 20.08 -31.02 12.24
N ASN A 114 20.64 -30.22 13.15
CA ASN A 114 19.98 -29.65 14.32
C ASN A 114 18.92 -28.57 13.99
N ALA A 115 18.81 -28.18 12.71
CA ALA A 115 17.91 -27.12 12.23
C ALA A 115 16.97 -27.59 11.11
N ARG A 116 16.81 -28.90 10.90
CA ARG A 116 15.94 -29.46 9.86
C ARG A 116 14.48 -29.00 9.96
N ASP A 117 13.98 -28.83 11.18
CA ASP A 117 12.64 -28.31 11.49
C ASP A 117 12.49 -26.81 11.19
N LEU A 118 13.58 -26.05 11.16
CA LEU A 118 13.59 -24.62 10.79
C LEU A 118 13.60 -24.42 9.27
N ARG A 119 14.02 -25.42 8.48
CA ARG A 119 14.12 -25.33 7.02
C ARG A 119 12.82 -24.88 6.34
N PRO A 120 11.62 -25.41 6.67
CA PRO A 120 10.36 -24.92 6.09
C PRO A 120 10.09 -23.45 6.41
N ALA A 121 10.42 -23.01 7.63
CA ALA A 121 10.24 -21.63 8.06
C ALA A 121 11.19 -20.67 7.33
N ILE A 122 12.46 -21.07 7.17
CA ILE A 122 13.48 -20.34 6.39
C ILE A 122 13.04 -20.18 4.92
N LEU A 123 12.62 -21.27 4.28
CA LEU A 123 12.16 -21.25 2.89
C LEU A 123 10.93 -20.35 2.72
N SER A 124 9.97 -20.44 3.63
CA SER A 124 8.78 -19.58 3.63
C SER A 124 9.13 -18.10 3.78
N ALA A 125 10.10 -17.79 4.65
CA ALA A 125 10.62 -16.44 4.85
C ALA A 125 11.33 -15.94 3.58
N PHE A 126 12.13 -16.76 2.91
CA PHE A 126 12.79 -16.42 1.66
C PHE A 126 11.81 -16.22 0.49
N VAL A 127 10.80 -17.06 0.35
CA VAL A 127 9.73 -16.86 -0.63
C VAL A 127 9.03 -15.53 -0.40
N SER A 128 8.81 -15.16 0.86
CA SER A 128 8.21 -13.87 1.21
C SER A 128 9.13 -12.70 0.89
N ALA A 129 10.44 -12.82 1.14
CA ALA A 129 11.44 -11.80 0.83
C ALA A 129 11.61 -11.57 -0.68
N ARG A 130 11.56 -12.64 -1.49
CA ARG A 130 11.60 -12.54 -2.96
C ARG A 130 10.43 -11.75 -3.54
N LYS A 131 9.26 -11.71 -2.87
CA LYS A 131 8.12 -10.86 -3.30
C LYS A 131 8.43 -9.36 -3.21
N PHE A 132 9.45 -8.99 -2.44
CA PHE A 132 9.91 -7.62 -2.26
C PHE A 132 11.26 -7.37 -2.93
N ASP A 133 11.68 -8.25 -3.85
CA ASP A 133 12.95 -8.16 -4.58
C ASP A 133 14.21 -8.16 -3.70
N VAL A 134 14.09 -8.65 -2.45
CA VAL A 134 15.23 -8.84 -1.56
C VAL A 134 15.96 -10.10 -1.98
N TRP A 135 17.27 -9.99 -2.22
CA TRP A 135 18.13 -11.15 -2.51
C TRP A 135 18.07 -12.14 -1.34
N VAL A 136 18.16 -13.45 -1.61
CA VAL A 136 18.17 -14.48 -0.56
C VAL A 136 19.29 -15.49 -0.83
N PRO A 137 19.92 -16.04 0.23
CA PRO A 137 20.88 -17.13 0.08
C PRO A 137 20.25 -18.39 -0.53
N ASP A 138 21.03 -19.10 -1.35
CA ASP A 138 20.66 -20.40 -1.92
C ASP A 138 20.94 -21.55 -0.94
N GLU A 139 20.58 -22.79 -1.31
CA GLU A 139 20.74 -23.98 -0.47
C GLU A 139 22.18 -24.24 0.00
N ARG A 140 23.17 -23.65 -0.68
CA ARG A 140 24.59 -23.68 -0.28
C ARG A 140 24.84 -23.15 1.13
N MET A 141 23.95 -22.34 1.67
CA MET A 141 24.05 -21.91 3.07
C MET A 141 24.02 -23.08 4.08
N TYR A 142 23.47 -24.23 3.70
CA TYR A 142 23.48 -25.44 4.52
C TYR A 142 24.78 -26.24 4.41
N GLU A 143 25.63 -25.94 3.42
CA GLU A 143 26.96 -26.55 3.26
C GLU A 143 28.01 -25.84 4.13
N LEU A 144 27.69 -24.66 4.67
CA LEU A 144 28.56 -23.92 5.59
C LEU A 144 28.76 -24.68 6.91
N PRO A 145 29.93 -24.54 7.54
CA PRO A 145 30.26 -25.27 8.78
C PRO A 145 29.38 -24.86 9.97
N ASP A 146 28.82 -23.65 9.94
CA ASP A 146 27.96 -23.13 11.00
C ASP A 146 26.77 -22.32 10.47
N ALA A 147 25.82 -22.07 11.38
CA ALA A 147 24.63 -21.27 11.10
C ALA A 147 24.88 -19.76 11.28
N SER A 148 26.11 -19.34 11.59
CA SER A 148 26.44 -17.96 11.98
C SER A 148 26.16 -16.99 10.84
N PHE A 149 26.48 -17.38 9.60
CA PHE A 149 26.15 -16.61 8.41
C PHE A 149 24.65 -16.32 8.31
N LEU A 150 23.83 -17.37 8.44
CA LEU A 150 22.37 -17.25 8.30
C LEU A 150 21.77 -16.45 9.46
N CYS A 151 22.30 -16.63 10.67
CA CYS A 151 21.92 -15.86 11.85
C CYS A 151 22.14 -14.36 11.64
N GLU A 152 23.35 -13.95 11.25
CA GLU A 152 23.66 -12.52 11.05
C GLU A 152 22.96 -11.94 9.82
N TYR A 153 22.80 -12.72 8.75
CA TYR A 153 22.02 -12.32 7.58
C TYR A 153 20.58 -11.97 7.98
N PHE A 154 19.91 -12.89 8.71
CA PHE A 154 18.54 -12.66 9.18
C PHE A 154 18.45 -11.50 10.16
N ARG A 155 19.46 -11.30 11.02
CA ARG A 155 19.50 -10.19 11.95
C ARG A 155 19.63 -8.84 11.24
N SER A 156 20.60 -8.71 10.34
CA SER A 156 20.89 -7.45 9.62
C SER A 156 19.74 -7.07 8.70
N VAL A 157 19.36 -7.98 7.80
CA VAL A 157 18.27 -7.73 6.83
C VAL A 157 16.92 -7.62 7.55
N GLY A 158 16.68 -8.43 8.59
CA GLY A 158 15.44 -8.40 9.35
C GLY A 158 15.19 -7.06 10.03
N MET A 159 16.23 -6.46 10.62
CA MET A 159 16.15 -5.13 11.25
C MET A 159 15.76 -4.04 10.24
N LEU A 160 16.41 -4.02 9.07
CA LEU A 160 16.09 -3.03 8.03
C LEU A 160 14.68 -3.19 7.47
N LEU A 161 14.18 -4.42 7.35
CA LEU A 161 12.80 -4.70 6.94
C LEU A 161 11.78 -4.28 8.01
N GLU A 162 12.12 -4.50 9.28
CA GLU A 162 11.32 -4.08 10.45
C GLU A 162 11.20 -2.55 10.55
N ASP A 163 12.29 -1.83 10.27
CA ASP A 163 12.30 -0.37 10.23
C ASP A 163 11.61 0.21 8.97
N GLY A 164 11.31 -0.64 7.98
CA GLY A 164 10.66 -0.27 6.73
C GLY A 164 11.62 0.27 5.66
N HIS A 165 12.93 0.11 5.85
CA HIS A 165 13.98 0.55 4.93
C HIS A 165 14.26 -0.54 3.88
N LEU A 166 13.30 -0.78 2.98
CA LEU A 166 13.39 -1.86 1.97
C LEU A 166 14.60 -1.74 1.04
N ASP A 167 14.92 -0.52 0.60
CA ASP A 167 16.03 -0.29 -0.34
C ASP A 167 17.39 -0.61 0.32
N ASP A 168 17.55 -0.22 1.58
CA ASP A 168 18.74 -0.53 2.38
C ASP A 168 18.79 -2.03 2.69
N ALA A 169 17.66 -2.66 3.04
CA ALA A 169 17.58 -4.11 3.25
C ALA A 169 17.98 -4.90 2.00
N SER A 170 17.60 -4.42 0.81
CA SER A 170 17.94 -5.06 -0.46
C SER A 170 19.43 -4.91 -0.79
N ARG A 171 19.98 -3.71 -0.56
CA ARG A 171 21.42 -3.45 -0.73
C ARG A 171 22.25 -4.27 0.25
N GLU A 172 21.81 -4.33 1.50
CA GLU A 172 22.44 -5.12 2.55
C GLU A 172 22.39 -6.60 2.18
N ALA A 173 21.23 -7.15 1.81
CA ALA A 173 21.12 -8.54 1.37
C ALA A 173 22.10 -8.87 0.24
N LEU A 174 22.22 -7.99 -0.77
CA LEU A 174 23.18 -8.16 -1.87
C LEU A 174 24.65 -8.12 -1.40
N SER A 175 24.97 -7.37 -0.35
CA SER A 175 26.33 -7.31 0.22
C SER A 175 26.79 -8.65 0.81
N TRP A 176 25.84 -9.51 1.20
CA TRP A 176 26.10 -10.86 1.72
C TRP A 176 26.43 -11.90 0.64
N LYS A 177 26.04 -11.65 -0.61
CA LYS A 177 26.24 -12.59 -1.74
C LYS A 177 27.70 -13.04 -1.92
N PRO A 178 28.71 -12.16 -1.91
CA PRO A 178 30.11 -12.55 -2.08
C PRO A 178 30.62 -13.47 -0.97
N PHE A 179 30.05 -13.43 0.24
CA PHE A 179 30.47 -14.31 1.34
C PHE A 179 30.03 -15.75 1.09
N LEU A 180 28.83 -15.93 0.53
CA LEU A 180 28.35 -17.24 0.09
C LEU A 180 29.17 -17.76 -1.10
N ASP A 181 29.52 -16.88 -2.05
CA ASP A 181 30.28 -17.25 -3.25
C ASP A 181 31.75 -17.59 -2.96
N ARG A 182 32.35 -17.00 -1.91
CA ARG A 182 33.72 -17.30 -1.46
C ARG A 182 33.84 -18.61 -0.69
N GLY A 183 32.74 -19.14 -0.15
CA GLY A 183 32.69 -20.44 0.53
C GLY A 183 32.81 -21.65 -0.41
N LYS A 184 33.09 -21.43 -1.70
CA LYS A 184 33.24 -22.47 -2.71
C LYS A 184 34.46 -23.35 -2.38
N PRO A 185 34.32 -24.62 -1.99
CA PRO A 185 35.46 -25.53 -2.05
C PRO A 185 35.85 -25.65 -3.53
N SER A 186 37.13 -25.41 -3.80
CA SER A 186 37.77 -25.69 -5.10
C SER A 186 37.69 -27.16 -5.46
#